data_AF-A0A1G2G7E5-F1
#
_entry.id   AF-A0A1G2G7E5-F1
#
_cell.length_a   1.000
_cell.length_b   1.000
_cell.length_c   1.000
_cell.angle_alpha   90.00
_cell.angle_beta   90.00
_cell.angle_gamma   90.00
#
_symmetry.space_group_name_H-M   'P 1'
#
loop_
_entity.id
_entity.type
_entity.pdbx_description
1 polymer ?
#
loop_
_entity_poly.entity_id
_entity_poly.type
_entity_poly.pdbx_seq_one_letter_code
_entity_poly.pdbx_strand_id
1 'polypeptide(L)'
;MICVFCKKDPLGVIVPVPKLDGNGQDMSCIPCAVEQGLGCAQHQEAHRWFATRKGGHACKSCIQDMVLENIAREREIFVQIISSLSPNETTRITEWLCETTGGRDETRVLDALCMEAMTQGRTLQEVLEEVLTTQSADLIVPLAY
;
A
#
# COMPACT_ATOMS: atom_id res chain seq x y z
N MET A 1 -7.38 -6.34 27.29
CA MET A 1 -7.30 -4.95 26.78
C MET A 1 -8.60 -4.66 26.04
N ILE A 2 -9.31 -3.58 26.32
CA ILE A 2 -10.72 -3.42 25.90
C ILE A 2 -10.81 -2.82 24.48
N CYS A 3 -11.63 -3.43 23.61
CA CYS A 3 -11.94 -2.88 22.29
C CYS A 3 -12.70 -1.55 22.42
N VAL A 4 -12.23 -0.52 21.73
CA VAL A 4 -12.83 0.83 21.77
C VAL A 4 -14.27 0.86 21.26
N PHE A 5 -14.65 -0.03 20.35
CA PHE A 5 -16.00 -0.05 19.76
C PHE A 5 -16.97 -0.90 20.59
N CYS A 6 -16.73 -2.20 20.72
CA CYS A 6 -17.67 -3.10 21.42
C CYS A 6 -17.54 -3.10 22.94
N LYS A 7 -16.53 -2.43 23.51
CA LYS A 7 -16.24 -2.34 24.95
C LYS A 7 -16.03 -3.70 25.64
N LYS A 8 -15.75 -4.75 24.87
CA LYS A 8 -15.41 -6.09 25.38
C LYS A 8 -13.89 -6.31 25.34
N ASP A 9 -13.38 -7.18 26.22
CA ASP A 9 -12.02 -7.71 26.13
C ASP A 9 -12.04 -8.94 25.21
N PRO A 10 -11.55 -8.84 23.97
CA PRO A 10 -11.59 -9.96 23.05
C PRO A 10 -10.57 -11.02 23.46
N LEU A 11 -10.95 -12.30 23.38
CA LEU A 11 -10.02 -13.42 23.57
C LEU A 11 -9.01 -13.58 22.41
N GLY A 12 -9.00 -12.66 21.45
CA GLY A 12 -8.24 -12.74 20.20
C GLY A 12 -7.37 -11.50 19.93
N VAL A 13 -6.88 -11.40 18.70
CA VAL A 13 -5.99 -10.30 18.28
C VAL A 13 -6.71 -8.96 18.37
N ILE A 14 -6.06 -8.03 19.05
CA ILE A 14 -6.40 -6.62 19.08
C ILE A 14 -5.43 -5.86 18.18
N VAL A 15 -5.96 -4.92 17.42
CA VAL A 15 -5.22 -4.13 16.46
C VAL A 15 -5.30 -2.65 16.80
N PRO A 16 -4.22 -1.90 16.59
CA PRO A 16 -4.30 -0.45 16.67
C PRO A 16 -5.19 0.06 15.54
N VAL A 17 -6.10 0.97 15.89
CA VAL A 17 -6.94 1.71 14.96
C VAL A 17 -6.73 3.21 15.20
N PRO A 18 -6.73 4.04 14.16
CA PRO A 18 -6.65 5.50 14.34
C PRO A 18 -7.83 5.98 15.19
N LYS A 19 -7.59 6.92 16.09
CA LYS A 19 -8.69 7.59 16.79
C LYS A 19 -9.48 8.48 15.83
N LEU A 20 -10.78 8.60 16.08
CA LEU A 20 -11.68 9.47 15.30
C LEU A 20 -11.34 10.95 15.45
N ASP A 21 -10.68 11.34 16.54
CA ASP A 21 -10.19 12.71 16.78
C ASP A 21 -8.85 13.00 16.08
N GLY A 22 -8.29 12.03 15.36
CA GLY A 22 -7.01 12.13 14.65
C GLY A 22 -5.77 12.07 15.54
N ASN A 23 -5.91 11.94 16.87
CA ASN A 23 -4.79 12.03 17.81
C ASN A 23 -4.45 10.68 18.45
N GLY A 24 -3.61 9.93 17.74
CA GLY A 24 -3.03 8.67 18.20
C GLY A 24 -3.82 7.44 17.78
N GLN A 25 -3.69 6.37 18.55
CA GLN A 25 -4.30 5.08 18.24
C GLN A 25 -5.08 4.56 19.45
N ASP A 26 -6.24 3.96 19.18
CA ASP A 26 -6.98 3.11 20.10
C ASP A 26 -6.81 1.65 19.70
N MET A 27 -7.32 0.73 20.53
CA MET A 27 -7.22 -0.70 20.27
C MET A 27 -8.61 -1.26 19.97
N SER A 28 -8.74 -2.01 18.89
CA SER A 28 -9.98 -2.65 18.46
C SER A 28 -9.80 -4.15 18.28
N CYS A 29 -10.86 -4.94 18.49
CA CYS A 29 -10.89 -6.29 17.93
C CYS A 29 -11.04 -6.21 16.39
N ILE A 30 -10.59 -7.26 15.70
CA ILE A 30 -10.69 -7.34 14.24
C ILE A 30 -12.13 -7.19 13.72
N PRO A 31 -13.16 -7.88 14.26
CA PRO A 31 -14.52 -7.74 13.75
C PRO A 31 -15.01 -6.29 13.77
N CYS A 32 -14.79 -5.58 14.88
CA CYS A 32 -15.16 -4.17 14.95
C CYS A 32 -14.31 -3.29 14.03
N ALA A 33 -13.01 -3.59 13.85
CA ALA A 33 -12.20 -2.85 12.89
C ALA A 33 -12.74 -2.99 11.46
N VAL A 34 -13.14 -4.21 11.06
CA VAL A 34 -13.77 -4.50 9.76
C VAL A 34 -15.12 -3.78 9.62
N GLU A 35 -15.99 -3.86 10.63
CA GLU A 35 -17.29 -3.16 10.63
C GLU A 35 -17.15 -1.63 10.50
N GLN A 36 -16.07 -1.06 11.05
CA GLN A 36 -15.78 0.37 10.96
C GLN A 36 -14.97 0.74 9.70
N GLY A 37 -14.69 -0.19 8.78
CA GLY A 37 -13.91 0.05 7.56
C GLY A 37 -12.39 0.23 7.79
N LEU A 38 -11.93 0.01 9.02
CA LEU A 38 -10.53 0.14 9.45
C LEU A 38 -9.77 -1.20 9.36
N GLY A 39 -10.44 -2.26 8.89
CA GLY A 39 -9.89 -3.59 8.71
C GLY A 39 -10.37 -4.25 7.43
N CYS A 40 -9.62 -5.23 6.97
CA CYS A 40 -9.92 -6.00 5.77
C CYS A 40 -10.85 -7.18 6.12
N ALA A 41 -12.01 -7.25 5.47
CA ALA A 41 -12.95 -8.35 5.63
C ALA A 41 -12.42 -9.68 5.09
N GLN A 42 -11.61 -9.66 4.04
CA GLN A 42 -11.06 -10.85 3.40
C GLN A 42 -9.97 -11.50 4.27
N HIS A 43 -9.00 -10.72 4.71
CA HIS A 43 -7.84 -11.25 5.46
C HIS A 43 -8.00 -11.18 6.98
N GLN A 44 -9.04 -10.52 7.49
CA GLN A 44 -9.27 -10.36 8.93
C GLN A 44 -8.08 -9.68 9.65
N GLU A 45 -7.55 -8.62 9.02
CA GLU A 45 -6.42 -7.84 9.51
C GLU A 45 -6.76 -6.34 9.53
N ALA A 46 -6.04 -5.55 10.34
CA ALA A 46 -6.17 -4.10 10.29
C ALA A 46 -5.61 -3.51 9.00
N HIS A 47 -6.29 -2.49 8.48
CA HIS A 47 -5.69 -1.63 7.47
C HIS A 47 -4.57 -0.81 8.10
N ARG A 48 -3.50 -0.63 7.33
CA ARG A 48 -2.38 0.25 7.67
C ARG A 48 -2.48 1.50 6.82
N TRP A 49 -2.13 2.62 7.41
CA TRP A 49 -1.92 3.86 6.67
C TRP A 49 -0.54 3.79 6.03
N PHE A 50 -0.50 3.96 4.71
CA PHE A 50 0.73 4.04 3.96
C PHE A 50 0.94 5.49 3.50
N ALA A 51 2.18 5.99 3.55
CA ALA A 51 2.52 7.29 2.95
C ALA A 51 2.55 7.20 1.42
N THR A 52 1.37 6.98 0.87
CA THR A 52 1.06 7.10 -0.54
C THR A 52 0.70 8.53 -0.85
N ARG A 53 0.85 8.94 -2.11
CA ARG A 53 0.75 10.37 -2.45
C ARG A 53 -0.65 10.93 -2.24
N LYS A 54 -1.68 10.11 -2.51
CA LYS A 54 -3.08 10.50 -2.30
C LYS A 54 -3.64 10.00 -0.96
N GLY A 55 -2.80 9.38 -0.11
CA GLY A 55 -3.17 8.84 1.20
C GLY A 55 -4.04 7.59 1.10
N GLY A 56 -4.59 7.13 2.23
CA GLY A 56 -5.46 5.96 2.26
C GLY A 56 -4.85 4.78 2.99
N HIS A 57 -5.56 3.65 2.96
CA HIS A 57 -5.27 2.52 3.82
C HIS A 57 -5.65 1.18 3.18
N ALA A 58 -4.85 0.15 3.44
CA ALA A 58 -5.10 -1.22 2.97
C ALA A 58 -4.50 -2.22 3.95
N CYS A 59 -4.91 -3.50 3.92
CA CYS A 59 -4.14 -4.53 4.61
C CYS A 59 -2.95 -4.96 3.74
N LYS A 60 -1.88 -5.41 4.40
CA LYS A 60 -0.69 -5.89 3.70
C LYS A 60 -1.01 -7.09 2.82
N SER A 61 -1.89 -7.97 3.28
CA SER A 61 -2.25 -9.21 2.58
C SER A 61 -2.98 -8.94 1.26
N CYS A 62 -3.90 -7.98 1.17
CA CYS A 62 -4.49 -7.57 -0.12
C CYS A 62 -3.45 -7.04 -1.12
N ILE A 63 -2.47 -6.27 -0.64
CA ILE A 63 -1.38 -5.78 -1.51
C ILE A 63 -0.57 -6.97 -2.04
N GLN A 64 -0.22 -7.91 -1.17
CA GLN A 64 0.54 -9.10 -1.58
C GLN A 64 -0.24 -10.00 -2.54
N ASP A 65 -1.56 -10.17 -2.33
CA ASP A 65 -2.41 -10.90 -3.27
C ASP A 65 -2.35 -10.25 -4.66
N MET A 66 -2.50 -8.92 -4.75
CA MET A 66 -2.39 -8.19 -6.02
C MET A 66 -0.99 -8.30 -6.65
N VAL A 67 0.08 -8.26 -5.84
CA VAL A 67 1.45 -8.49 -6.32
C VAL A 67 1.59 -9.90 -6.90
N LEU A 68 1.11 -10.93 -6.21
CA LEU A 68 1.18 -12.32 -6.67
C LEU A 68 0.38 -12.56 -7.95
N GLU A 69 -0.79 -11.94 -8.08
CA GLU A 69 -1.61 -11.97 -9.30
C GLU A 69 -0.88 -11.37 -10.52
N ASN A 70 0.02 -10.41 -10.29
CA ASN A 70 0.71 -9.66 -11.35
C ASN A 70 2.21 -9.99 -11.46
N ILE A 71 2.74 -10.90 -10.63
CA ILE A 71 4.18 -11.18 -10.55
C ILE A 71 4.77 -11.67 -11.88
N ALA A 72 3.98 -12.40 -12.68
CA ALA A 72 4.40 -12.87 -14.00
C ALA A 72 4.68 -11.72 -14.99
N ARG A 73 4.13 -10.53 -14.74
CA ARG A 73 4.26 -9.33 -15.57
C ARG A 73 5.23 -8.31 -14.97
N GLU A 74 5.84 -8.57 -13.81
CA GLU A 74 6.66 -7.57 -13.09
C GLU A 74 7.78 -6.98 -13.97
N ARG A 75 8.44 -7.81 -14.77
CA ARG A 75 9.54 -7.37 -15.65
C ARG A 75 9.04 -6.55 -16.82
N GLU A 76 7.90 -6.92 -17.40
CA GLU A 76 7.25 -6.17 -18.47
C GLU A 76 6.87 -4.78 -17.97
N ILE A 77 6.19 -4.71 -16.81
CA ILE A 77 5.77 -3.46 -16.17
C ILE A 77 6.98 -2.58 -15.86
N PHE A 78 8.03 -3.15 -15.26
CA PHE A 78 9.24 -2.41 -14.93
C PHE A 78 9.90 -1.81 -16.18
N VAL A 79 10.10 -2.61 -17.24
CA VAL A 79 10.70 -2.12 -18.49
C VAL A 79 9.82 -1.04 -19.13
N GLN A 80 8.51 -1.23 -19.13
CA GLN A 80 7.57 -0.25 -19.67
C GLN A 80 7.69 1.10 -18.96
N ILE A 81 7.73 1.10 -17.62
CA ILE A 81 7.89 2.30 -16.81
C ILE A 81 9.24 2.95 -17.11
N ILE A 82 10.36 2.24 -16.92
CA ILE A 82 11.70 2.82 -17.05
C ILE A 82 11.94 3.38 -18.46
N SER A 83 11.39 2.74 -19.50
CA SER A 83 11.50 3.23 -20.88
C SER A 83 10.62 4.45 -21.21
N SER A 84 9.57 4.69 -20.42
CA SER A 84 8.64 5.81 -20.60
C SER A 84 9.04 7.07 -19.85
N LEU A 85 9.85 6.93 -18.80
CA LEU A 85 10.24 8.00 -17.89
C LEU A 85 11.42 8.81 -18.46
N SER A 86 11.46 10.09 -18.06
CA SER A 86 12.64 10.92 -18.32
C SER A 86 13.86 10.42 -17.52
N PRO A 87 15.10 10.73 -17.94
CA PRO A 87 16.31 10.32 -17.20
C PRO A 87 16.29 10.74 -15.72
N ASN A 88 15.77 11.93 -15.42
CA ASN A 88 15.67 12.43 -14.05
C ASN A 88 14.73 11.56 -13.19
N GLU A 89 13.59 11.17 -13.73
CA GLU A 89 12.62 10.31 -13.02
C GLU A 89 13.14 8.88 -12.87
N THR A 90 13.84 8.36 -13.88
CA THR A 90 14.54 7.07 -13.79
C THR A 90 15.63 7.08 -12.71
N THR A 91 16.39 8.17 -12.59
CA THR A 91 17.36 8.35 -11.50
C THR A 91 16.67 8.31 -10.13
N ARG A 92 15.54 9.01 -9.95
CA ARG A 92 14.78 8.99 -8.68
C ARG A 92 14.37 7.56 -8.29
N ILE A 93 13.87 6.76 -9.23
CA ILE A 93 13.52 5.36 -8.96
C ILE A 93 14.77 4.56 -8.58
N THR A 94 15.87 4.75 -9.30
CA THR A 94 17.12 4.02 -9.05
C THR A 94 17.70 4.35 -7.67
N GLU A 95 17.72 5.62 -7.29
CA GLU A 95 18.18 6.06 -5.97
C GLU A 95 17.32 5.44 -4.85
N TRP A 96 15.99 5.50 -5.00
CA TRP A 96 15.07 4.85 -4.06
C TRP A 96 15.29 3.32 -3.98
N LEU A 97 15.53 2.65 -5.12
CA LEU A 97 15.86 1.22 -5.14
C LEU A 97 17.22 0.93 -4.49
N CYS A 98 18.19 1.84 -4.53
CA CYS A 98 19.45 1.68 -3.82
C CYS A 98 19.31 1.87 -2.30
N GLU A 99 18.40 2.74 -1.85
CA GLU A 99 18.13 2.99 -0.43
C GLU A 99 17.28 1.89 0.22
N THR A 100 16.45 1.21 -0.58
CA THR A 100 15.62 0.10 -0.12
C THR A 100 16.38 -1.22 -0.17
N THR A 101 16.19 -2.08 0.83
CA THR A 101 16.85 -3.39 0.91
C THR A 101 15.88 -4.53 0.62
N GLY A 102 16.38 -5.55 -0.08
CA GLY A 102 15.66 -6.82 -0.32
C GLY A 102 14.83 -6.86 -1.60
N GLY A 103 14.67 -8.06 -2.14
CA GLY A 103 13.87 -8.32 -3.34
C GLY A 103 14.52 -7.84 -4.66
N ARG A 104 13.92 -8.24 -5.78
CA ARG A 104 14.29 -7.73 -7.11
C ARG A 104 13.74 -6.32 -7.31
N ASP A 105 14.42 -5.52 -8.13
CA ASP A 105 14.01 -4.15 -8.42
C ASP A 105 12.61 -4.10 -9.05
N GLU A 106 12.33 -5.04 -9.95
CA GLU A 106 11.04 -5.15 -10.64
C GLU A 106 9.90 -5.46 -9.66
N THR A 107 10.15 -6.37 -8.71
CA THR A 107 9.17 -6.73 -7.68
C THR A 107 8.89 -5.55 -6.76
N ARG A 108 9.90 -4.74 -6.43
CA ARG A 108 9.73 -3.55 -5.57
C ARG A 108 8.90 -2.47 -6.24
N VAL A 109 9.15 -2.22 -7.53
CA VAL A 109 8.31 -1.29 -8.31
C VAL A 109 6.88 -1.81 -8.40
N LEU A 110 6.68 -3.11 -8.65
CA LEU A 110 5.35 -3.72 -8.65
C LEU A 110 4.66 -3.58 -7.28
N ASP A 111 5.36 -3.85 -6.17
CA ASP A 111 4.81 -3.72 -4.81
C ASP A 111 4.37 -2.28 -4.52
N ALA A 112 5.15 -1.28 -4.92
CA ALA A 112 4.78 0.14 -4.77
C ALA A 112 3.52 0.49 -5.57
N LEU A 113 3.41 0.04 -6.83
CA LEU A 113 2.23 0.28 -7.65
C LEU A 113 0.98 -0.42 -7.10
N CYS A 114 1.12 -1.67 -6.64
CA CYS A 114 0.03 -2.41 -6.00
C CYS A 114 -0.39 -1.77 -4.67
N MET A 115 0.57 -1.24 -3.90
CA MET A 115 0.29 -0.48 -2.68
C MET A 115 -0.54 0.76 -3.00
N GLU A 116 -0.13 1.57 -3.97
CA GLU A 116 -0.88 2.76 -4.40
C GLU A 116 -2.27 2.37 -4.96
N ALA A 117 -2.37 1.31 -5.76
CA ALA A 117 -3.64 0.82 -6.28
C ALA A 117 -4.60 0.45 -5.13
N MET A 118 -4.12 -0.36 -4.19
CA MET A 118 -4.93 -0.83 -3.07
C MET A 118 -5.36 0.28 -2.11
N THR A 119 -4.49 1.24 -1.78
CA THR A 119 -4.85 2.34 -0.87
C THR A 119 -5.88 3.29 -1.46
N GLN A 120 -5.90 3.43 -2.79
CA GLN A 120 -6.87 4.25 -3.51
C GLN A 120 -8.13 3.49 -3.97
N GLY A 121 -8.21 2.17 -3.74
CA GLY A 121 -9.30 1.36 -4.29
C GLY A 121 -9.33 1.32 -5.82
N ARG A 122 -8.15 1.39 -6.45
CA ARG A 122 -7.94 1.36 -7.90
C ARG A 122 -7.37 0.02 -8.34
N THR A 123 -7.43 -0.23 -9.63
CA THR A 123 -6.72 -1.33 -10.28
C THR A 123 -5.25 -0.96 -10.51
N LEU A 124 -4.38 -1.98 -10.57
CA LEU A 124 -2.98 -1.78 -10.98
C LEU A 124 -2.87 -1.10 -12.35
N GLN A 125 -3.76 -1.45 -13.28
CA GLN A 125 -3.75 -0.90 -14.64
C GLN A 125 -4.01 0.61 -14.64
N GLU A 126 -4.96 1.11 -13.84
CA GLU A 126 -5.22 2.54 -13.72
C GLU A 126 -4.03 3.32 -13.13
N VAL A 127 -3.32 2.74 -12.16
CA VAL A 127 -2.12 3.36 -11.58
C VAL A 127 -0.98 3.37 -12.59
N LEU A 128 -0.77 2.27 -13.30
CA LEU A 128 0.24 2.16 -14.35
C LEU A 128 -0.02 3.18 -15.47
N GLU A 129 -1.26 3.29 -15.96
CA GLU A 129 -1.63 4.27 -16.98
C GLU A 129 -1.36 5.71 -16.53
N GLU A 130 -1.58 6.04 -15.26
CA GLU A 130 -1.27 7.35 -14.71
C GLU A 130 0.25 7.60 -14.70
N VAL A 131 1.07 6.64 -14.28
CA VAL A 131 2.54 6.74 -14.34
C VAL A 131 3.01 6.98 -15.77
N LEU A 132 2.49 6.21 -16.73
CA LEU A 132 2.89 6.31 -18.14
C LEU A 132 2.44 7.62 -18.79
N THR A 133 1.25 8.11 -18.44
CA THR A 133 0.69 9.35 -19.00
C THR A 133 1.38 10.58 -18.41
N THR A 134 1.63 10.57 -17.10
CA THR A 134 2.28 11.69 -16.40
C THR A 134 3.80 11.66 -16.55
N GLN A 135 4.36 10.52 -16.97
CA GLN A 135 5.81 10.26 -17.03
C GLN A 135 6.51 10.61 -15.72
N SER A 136 5.88 10.29 -14.59
CA SER A 136 6.35 10.62 -13.25
C SER A 136 6.48 9.38 -12.36
N ALA A 137 7.54 9.33 -11.57
CA ALA A 137 7.82 8.30 -10.57
C ALA A 137 7.06 8.52 -9.25
N ASP A 138 6.23 9.56 -9.15
CA ASP A 138 5.60 9.98 -7.89
C ASP A 138 4.62 8.96 -7.27
N LEU A 139 4.14 7.98 -8.04
CA LEU A 139 3.29 6.88 -7.55
C LEU A 139 4.09 5.60 -7.24
N ILE A 140 5.42 5.64 -7.42
CA ILE A 140 6.33 4.53 -7.17
C ILE A 140 7.22 4.86 -5.98
N VAL A 141 7.81 6.06 -5.99
CA VAL A 141 8.71 6.53 -4.93
C VAL A 141 7.86 7.08 -3.78
N PRO A 142 7.96 6.50 -2.56
CA PRO A 142 7.23 6.98 -1.38
C PRO A 142 7.57 8.43 -1.06
N LEU A 143 6.62 9.16 -0.46
CA LEU A 143 6.90 10.49 0.08
C LEU A 143 7.94 10.37 1.21
N ALA A 144 8.98 11.20 1.17
CA ALA A 144 9.92 11.32 2.28
C ALA A 144 9.18 11.83 3.53
N TYR A 145 9.35 11.13 4.65
CA TYR A 145 8.77 11.48 5.96
C TYR A 145 9.59 12.57 6.66
#